data_AF-A0A6I5CTK5-F1
#
_entry.id   AF-A0A6I5CTK5-F1
#
_cell.length_a   1.000
_cell.length_b   1.000
_cell.length_c   1.000
_cell.angle_alpha   90.00
_cell.angle_beta   90.00
_cell.angle_gamma   90.00
#
_symmetry.space_group_name_H-M   'P 1'
#
loop_
_entity.id
_entity.type
_entity.pdbx_description
1 polymer ?
#
loop_
_entity_poly.entity_id
_entity_poly.type
_entity_poly.pdbx_seq_one_letter_code
_entity_poly.pdbx_strand_id
1 'polypeptide(L)'
;ARITAVPADQALGRHLEKALPLEDLEGRRWWQLTDPYGGLAIRVAQPERNLLLPGGREVLVSARYVRDRPTGPVRRVVVCLRDTEARRRTERSHAELIATVAHELRSPLTSVKGFTATLLAKWERFTDDQKRLMLETVDADADRVTRLIAELLDISRIDSGRLEVRRQLVDIGAAVGRHVQAYVAAGQPADRFLVRVEQPLPVLWADPDKIDQVLSNLIENAVRHGEGTVTIDVTPAVSPREGEDAGTSVTVSDEGPG
;
A
#
# COMPACT_ATOMS: atom_id res chain seq x y z
N ALA A 1 -0.05 8.58 -29.24
CA ALA A 1 -1.05 9.21 -28.35
C ALA A 1 -0.83 8.86 -26.87
N ARG A 2 -1.11 7.64 -26.35
CA ARG A 2 -1.07 7.38 -24.88
C ARG A 2 0.29 7.60 -24.20
N ILE A 3 1.40 7.22 -24.82
CA ILE A 3 2.75 7.40 -24.24
C ILE A 3 3.33 8.76 -24.62
N THR A 4 3.28 9.11 -25.90
CA THR A 4 3.93 10.32 -26.44
C THR A 4 3.14 11.61 -26.25
N ALA A 5 1.87 11.54 -25.83
CA ALA A 5 0.90 12.65 -25.85
C ALA A 5 0.69 13.32 -27.24
N VAL A 6 1.34 12.84 -28.29
CA VAL A 6 1.20 13.32 -29.68
C VAL A 6 0.26 12.39 -30.48
N PRO A 7 -0.81 12.93 -31.10
CA PRO A 7 -1.66 12.21 -32.06
C PRO A 7 -0.89 11.76 -33.32
N ALA A 8 -1.32 10.65 -33.95
CA ALA A 8 -0.58 10.07 -35.08
C ALA A 8 -0.58 10.97 -36.33
N ASP A 9 -1.72 11.60 -36.62
CA ASP A 9 -1.91 12.59 -37.69
C ASP A 9 -0.98 13.80 -37.55
N GLN A 10 -0.66 14.21 -36.31
CA GLN A 10 0.28 15.32 -36.05
C GLN A 10 1.75 14.90 -36.12
N ALA A 11 2.05 13.60 -35.96
CA ALA A 11 3.41 13.06 -36.02
C ALA A 11 3.83 12.68 -37.44
N LEU A 12 2.89 12.19 -38.27
CA LEU A 12 3.16 11.75 -39.63
C LEU A 12 3.64 12.91 -40.52
N GLY A 13 4.62 12.62 -41.38
CA GLY A 13 5.22 13.61 -42.28
C GLY A 13 6.18 14.62 -41.61
N ARG A 14 6.30 14.61 -40.27
CA ARG A 14 7.25 15.45 -39.56
C ARG A 14 8.62 14.78 -39.42
N HIS A 15 9.64 15.62 -39.28
CA HIS A 15 10.99 15.15 -38.95
C HIS A 15 10.99 14.42 -37.60
N LEU A 16 11.82 13.37 -37.46
CA LEU A 16 11.87 12.52 -36.25
C LEU A 16 12.02 13.34 -34.96
N GLU A 17 12.88 14.35 -34.96
CA GLU A 17 13.09 15.23 -33.81
C GLU A 17 11.84 16.02 -33.39
N LYS A 18 10.98 16.36 -34.35
CA LYS A 18 9.73 17.10 -34.09
C LYS A 18 8.58 16.15 -33.76
N ALA A 19 8.57 14.95 -34.34
CA ALA A 19 7.55 13.94 -34.09
C ALA A 19 7.74 13.27 -32.72
N LEU A 20 9.00 13.12 -32.28
CA LEU A 20 9.36 12.48 -31.02
C LEU A 20 10.51 13.26 -30.36
N PRO A 21 10.24 14.46 -29.80
CA PRO A 21 11.24 15.31 -29.16
C PRO A 21 11.68 14.71 -27.83
N LEU A 22 12.71 13.86 -27.87
CA LEU A 22 13.27 13.20 -26.70
C LEU A 22 14.47 13.98 -26.16
N GLU A 23 14.54 14.09 -24.84
CA GLU A 23 15.65 14.67 -24.10
C GLU A 23 16.28 13.61 -23.19
N ASP A 24 17.59 13.72 -22.94
CA ASP A 24 18.20 12.97 -21.84
C ASP A 24 17.90 13.61 -20.48
N LEU A 25 18.37 12.99 -19.39
CA LEU A 25 18.15 13.49 -18.04
C LEU A 25 18.85 14.82 -17.76
N GLU A 26 19.79 15.23 -18.62
CA GLU A 26 20.44 16.54 -18.58
C GLU A 26 19.75 17.59 -19.48
N GLY A 27 18.60 17.26 -20.07
CA GLY A 27 17.83 18.17 -20.92
C GLY A 27 18.40 18.35 -22.33
N ARG A 28 19.34 17.52 -22.77
CA ARG A 28 19.92 17.60 -24.11
C ARG A 28 19.07 16.84 -25.11
N ARG A 29 18.89 17.44 -26.30
CA ARG A 29 18.10 16.84 -27.39
C ARG A 29 18.74 15.55 -27.88
N TRP A 30 18.10 14.43 -27.61
CA TRP A 30 18.68 13.09 -27.78
C TRP A 30 19.01 12.76 -29.24
N TRP A 31 18.15 13.17 -30.18
CA TRP A 31 18.37 12.92 -31.60
C TRP A 31 19.58 13.68 -32.18
N GLN A 32 19.93 14.82 -31.60
CA GLN A 32 21.13 15.57 -31.97
C GLN A 32 22.40 14.92 -31.44
N LEU A 33 22.33 14.35 -30.25
CA LEU A 33 23.45 13.59 -29.67
C LEU A 33 23.68 12.25 -30.39
N THR A 34 22.60 11.59 -30.82
CA THR A 34 22.68 10.26 -31.42
C THR A 34 22.89 10.26 -32.92
N ASP A 35 22.54 11.37 -33.58
CA ASP A 35 22.62 11.64 -35.01
C ASP A 35 22.39 10.37 -35.87
N PRO A 36 21.14 9.88 -35.96
CA PRO A 36 20.85 8.62 -36.66
C PRO A 36 21.23 8.66 -38.15
N TYR A 37 21.29 9.83 -38.78
CA TYR A 37 21.49 9.97 -40.23
C TYR A 37 22.92 10.36 -40.61
N GLY A 38 23.62 11.16 -39.79
CA GLY A 38 25.00 11.60 -40.01
C GLY A 38 26.05 10.95 -39.11
N GLY A 39 25.62 10.18 -38.11
CA GLY A 39 26.51 9.52 -37.16
C GLY A 39 27.26 8.30 -37.72
N LEU A 40 27.96 7.59 -36.83
CA LEU A 40 28.80 6.43 -37.18
C LEU A 40 28.02 5.36 -37.98
N ALA A 41 28.47 5.07 -39.20
CA ALA A 41 27.83 4.09 -40.10
C ALA A 41 27.79 2.65 -39.54
N ILE A 42 28.71 2.33 -38.62
CA ILE A 42 28.76 1.04 -37.91
C ILE A 42 27.72 0.92 -36.79
N ARG A 43 27.10 2.04 -36.36
CA ARG A 43 26.08 2.02 -35.32
C ARG A 43 24.77 1.52 -35.90
N VAL A 44 24.29 0.39 -35.35
CA VAL A 44 23.07 -0.30 -35.81
C VAL A 44 21.86 -0.08 -34.91
N ALA A 45 22.09 0.37 -33.67
CA ALA A 45 21.05 0.61 -32.68
C ALA A 45 21.52 1.56 -31.57
N GLN A 46 20.56 2.10 -30.82
CA GLN A 46 20.73 2.66 -29.49
C GLN A 46 20.17 1.66 -28.47
N PRO A 47 20.94 1.30 -27.44
CA PRO A 47 20.42 0.47 -26.35
C PRO A 47 19.28 1.18 -25.64
N GLU A 48 18.50 0.44 -24.85
CA GLU A 48 17.43 1.02 -24.05
C GLU A 48 18.02 2.05 -23.06
N ARG A 49 17.47 3.27 -23.07
CA ARG A 49 17.85 4.36 -22.17
C ARG A 49 16.59 5.02 -21.62
N ASN A 50 16.72 5.58 -20.42
CA ASN A 50 15.70 6.42 -19.83
C ASN A 50 15.82 7.84 -20.40
N LEU A 51 14.74 8.35 -20.98
CA LEU A 51 14.65 9.65 -21.63
C LEU A 51 13.37 10.38 -21.22
N LEU A 52 13.32 11.67 -21.54
CA LEU A 52 12.21 12.56 -21.24
C LEU A 52 11.44 12.90 -22.51
N LEU A 53 10.12 12.81 -22.43
CA LEU A 53 9.18 13.43 -23.36
C LEU A 53 8.86 14.87 -22.91
N PRO A 54 8.28 15.70 -23.79
CA PRO A 54 7.78 17.03 -23.41
C PRO A 54 6.86 16.95 -22.20
N GLY A 55 7.04 17.87 -21.25
CA GLY A 55 6.34 17.84 -19.97
C GLY A 55 7.01 16.98 -18.90
N GLY A 56 8.23 16.50 -19.13
CA GLY A 56 9.04 15.79 -18.12
C GLY A 56 8.66 14.33 -17.91
N ARG A 57 7.81 13.76 -18.77
CA ARG A 57 7.40 12.36 -18.67
C ARG A 57 8.57 11.45 -19.06
N GLU A 58 8.96 10.60 -18.13
CA GLU A 58 10.04 9.64 -18.34
C GLU A 58 9.59 8.38 -19.09
N VAL A 59 10.38 7.95 -20.07
CA VAL A 59 10.13 6.78 -20.91
C VAL A 59 11.41 6.00 -21.17
N LEU A 60 11.29 4.67 -21.22
CA LEU A 60 12.38 3.83 -21.72
C LEU A 60 12.31 3.79 -23.24
N VAL A 61 13.42 4.11 -23.88
CA VAL A 61 13.53 4.23 -25.33
C VAL A 61 14.69 3.41 -25.85
N SER A 62 14.42 2.59 -26.86
CA SER A 62 15.46 1.97 -27.68
C SER A 62 15.21 2.30 -29.15
N ALA A 63 16.27 2.34 -29.95
CA ALA A 63 16.17 2.65 -31.38
C ALA A 63 17.00 1.68 -32.23
N ARG A 64 16.45 1.26 -33.37
CA ARG A 64 17.13 0.46 -34.39
C ARG A 64 17.27 1.26 -35.68
N TYR A 65 18.46 1.25 -36.28
CA TYR A 65 18.74 1.92 -37.54
C TYR A 65 18.74 0.88 -38.67
N VAL A 66 17.76 0.97 -39.56
CA VAL A 66 17.54 0.01 -40.64
C VAL A 66 18.19 0.56 -41.92
N ARG A 67 18.99 -0.29 -42.56
CA ARG A 67 19.79 0.01 -43.76
C ARG A 67 19.61 -1.13 -44.77
N ASP A 68 19.66 -0.84 -46.06
CA ASP A 68 19.54 -1.85 -47.13
C ASP A 68 20.80 -2.74 -47.24
N ARG A 69 21.95 -2.20 -46.80
CA ARG A 69 23.25 -2.88 -46.77
C ARG A 69 24.07 -2.44 -45.56
N PRO A 70 25.02 -3.25 -45.07
CA PRO A 70 25.95 -2.86 -44.02
C PRO A 70 26.61 -1.52 -44.35
N THR A 71 26.72 -0.64 -43.35
CA THR A 71 27.30 0.72 -43.43
C THR A 71 26.73 1.66 -44.50
N GLY A 72 25.68 1.27 -45.24
CA GLY A 72 24.93 2.14 -46.15
C GLY A 72 24.06 3.17 -45.41
N PRO A 73 23.39 4.11 -46.09
CA PRO A 73 22.57 5.14 -45.43
C PRO A 73 21.40 4.56 -44.63
N VAL A 74 21.00 5.24 -43.53
CA VAL A 74 19.80 4.85 -42.77
C VAL A 74 18.56 5.13 -43.59
N ARG A 75 17.75 4.09 -43.82
CA ARG A 75 16.45 4.19 -44.50
C ARG A 75 15.29 4.37 -43.54
N ARG A 76 15.39 3.78 -42.35
CA ARG A 76 14.34 3.84 -41.33
C ARG A 76 14.94 3.79 -39.93
N VAL A 77 14.35 4.57 -39.03
CA VAL A 77 14.59 4.45 -37.59
C VAL A 77 13.36 3.83 -36.97
N VAL A 78 13.53 2.71 -36.28
CA VAL A 78 12.46 2.06 -35.50
C VAL A 78 12.69 2.41 -34.05
N VAL A 79 11.73 3.05 -33.40
CA VAL A 79 11.82 3.46 -31.99
C VAL A 79 10.80 2.67 -31.18
N CYS A 80 11.26 2.02 -30.11
CA CYS A 80 10.38 1.39 -29.13
C CYS A 80 10.29 2.29 -27.89
N LEU A 81 9.09 2.52 -27.42
CA LEU A 81 8.81 3.32 -26.22
C LEU A 81 8.08 2.43 -25.21
N ARG A 82 8.61 2.37 -24.00
CA ARG A 82 7.96 1.69 -22.88
C ARG A 82 7.70 2.66 -21.74
N ASP A 83 6.46 2.65 -21.26
CA ASP A 83 6.04 3.48 -20.14
C ASP A 83 6.72 3.00 -18.84
N THR A 84 7.25 3.95 -18.06
CA THR A 84 7.85 3.69 -16.74
C THR A 84 6.90 4.02 -15.61
N GLU A 85 5.79 4.70 -15.89
CA GLU A 85 4.92 5.33 -14.89
C GLU A 85 4.27 4.30 -13.96
N ALA A 86 3.75 3.20 -14.51
CA ALA A 86 3.10 2.15 -13.70
C ALA A 86 4.07 1.47 -12.73
N ARG A 87 5.27 1.12 -13.22
CA ARG A 87 6.30 0.47 -12.41
C ARG A 87 6.81 1.40 -11.30
N ARG A 88 7.04 2.67 -11.63
CA ARG A 88 7.51 3.67 -10.67
C ARG A 88 6.47 4.04 -9.63
N ARG A 89 5.18 4.06 -9.99
CA ARG A 89 4.11 4.23 -9.00
C ARG A 89 4.14 3.11 -7.97
N THR A 90 4.24 1.85 -8.42
CA THR A 90 4.37 0.71 -7.50
C THR A 90 5.63 0.81 -6.64
N GLU A 91 6.79 1.10 -7.25
CA GLU A 91 8.06 1.22 -6.52
C GLU A 91 8.03 2.39 -5.51
N ARG A 92 7.43 3.54 -5.87
CA ARG A 92 7.25 4.69 -4.95
C ARG A 92 6.28 4.35 -3.82
N SER A 93 5.15 3.71 -4.10
CA SER A 93 4.19 3.30 -3.07
C SER A 93 4.80 2.29 -2.09
N HIS A 94 5.65 1.37 -2.57
CA HIS A 94 6.41 0.47 -1.68
C HIS A 94 7.43 1.21 -0.83
N ALA A 95 8.15 2.17 -1.41
CA ALA A 95 9.11 2.98 -0.64
C ALA A 95 8.41 3.84 0.42
N GLU A 96 7.27 4.44 0.09
CA GLU A 96 6.42 5.21 1.00
C GLU A 96 5.86 4.33 2.13
N LEU A 97 5.36 3.13 1.81
CA LEU A 97 4.91 2.16 2.81
C LEU A 97 6.03 1.81 3.80
N ILE A 98 7.23 1.47 3.29
CA ILE A 98 8.38 1.12 4.12
C ILE A 98 8.78 2.30 5.01
N ALA A 99 8.79 3.52 4.47
CA ALA A 99 9.12 4.72 5.23
C ALA A 99 8.11 4.94 6.37
N THR A 100 6.81 4.87 6.08
CA THR A 100 5.75 5.01 7.08
C THR A 100 5.86 3.96 8.18
N VAL A 101 6.06 2.69 7.82
CA VAL A 101 6.21 1.61 8.81
C VAL A 101 7.46 1.81 9.66
N ALA A 102 8.58 2.22 9.07
CA ALA A 102 9.80 2.52 9.83
C ALA A 102 9.59 3.68 10.82
N HIS A 103 8.79 4.69 10.47
CA HIS A 103 8.41 5.78 11.37
C HIS A 103 7.52 5.30 12.51
N GLU A 104 6.47 4.53 12.20
CA GLU A 104 5.54 3.97 13.18
C GLU A 104 6.20 3.01 14.17
N LEU A 105 7.20 2.23 13.72
CA LEU A 105 7.99 1.34 14.57
C LEU A 105 8.98 2.09 15.47
N ARG A 106 9.51 3.23 15.02
CA ARG A 106 10.54 3.98 15.77
C ARG A 106 10.00 4.49 17.10
N SER A 107 8.76 4.97 17.13
CA SER A 107 8.13 5.51 18.34
C SER A 107 8.03 4.48 19.49
N PRO A 108 7.36 3.32 19.34
CA PRO A 108 7.26 2.32 20.40
C PRO A 108 8.62 1.74 20.77
N LEU A 109 9.53 1.53 19.80
CA LEU A 109 10.90 1.07 20.12
C LEU A 109 11.70 2.09 20.93
N THR A 110 11.52 3.39 20.68
CA THR A 110 12.16 4.46 21.46
C THR A 110 11.63 4.47 22.88
N SER A 111 10.31 4.29 23.05
CA SER A 111 9.64 4.18 24.34
C SER A 111 10.15 2.95 25.13
N VAL A 112 10.11 1.77 24.52
CA VAL A 112 10.66 0.52 25.11
C VAL A 112 12.09 0.71 25.57
N LYS A 113 12.97 1.26 24.71
CA LYS A 113 14.37 1.51 25.03
C LYS A 113 14.52 2.54 26.16
N GLY A 114 13.70 3.59 26.17
CA GLY A 114 13.73 4.66 27.17
C GLY A 114 13.31 4.18 28.56
N PHE A 115 12.18 3.49 28.65
CA PHE A 115 11.69 2.93 29.91
C PHE A 115 12.62 1.86 30.46
N THR A 116 13.07 0.91 29.63
CA THR A 116 14.03 -0.12 30.07
C THR A 116 15.36 0.48 30.52
N ALA A 117 15.93 1.44 29.78
CA ALA A 117 17.16 2.12 30.19
C ALA A 117 16.99 2.90 31.51
N THR A 118 15.84 3.56 31.69
CA THR A 118 15.53 4.30 32.92
C THR A 118 15.38 3.37 34.12
N LEU A 119 14.68 2.26 33.96
CA LEU A 119 14.54 1.22 34.99
C LEU A 119 15.90 0.64 35.37
N LEU A 120 16.74 0.29 34.38
CA LEU A 120 18.08 -0.25 34.64
C LEU A 120 18.99 0.74 35.36
N ALA A 121 18.94 2.03 35.01
CA ALA A 121 19.83 3.05 35.58
C ALA A 121 19.39 3.56 36.96
N LYS A 122 18.08 3.51 37.27
CA LYS A 122 17.49 4.15 38.46
C LYS A 122 16.51 3.24 39.20
N TRP A 123 16.70 1.92 39.15
CA TRP A 123 15.77 0.93 39.70
C TRP A 123 15.31 1.24 41.13
N GLU A 124 16.25 1.53 42.03
CA GLU A 124 15.98 1.80 43.45
C GLU A 124 15.26 3.14 43.69
N ARG A 125 15.18 4.02 42.68
CA ARG A 125 14.56 5.35 42.80
C ARG A 125 13.06 5.36 42.51
N PHE A 126 12.49 4.21 42.12
CA PHE A 126 11.08 4.09 41.78
C PHE A 126 10.34 3.21 42.79
N THR A 127 9.08 3.55 43.06
CA THR A 127 8.18 2.67 43.79
C THR A 127 7.81 1.46 42.93
N ASP A 128 7.29 0.41 43.55
CA ASP A 128 6.88 -0.80 42.81
C ASP A 128 5.73 -0.52 41.84
N ASP A 129 4.83 0.41 42.17
CA ASP A 129 3.76 0.84 41.25
C ASP A 129 4.30 1.60 40.03
N GLN A 130 5.30 2.45 40.22
CA GLN A 130 5.97 3.14 39.11
C GLN A 130 6.70 2.14 38.20
N LYS A 131 7.39 1.16 38.77
CA LYS A 131 8.05 0.09 38.00
C LYS A 131 7.04 -0.72 37.20
N ARG A 132 5.91 -1.09 37.83
CA ARG A 132 4.83 -1.82 37.18
C ARG A 132 4.28 -1.04 36.00
N LEU A 133 3.94 0.23 36.18
CA LEU A 133 3.44 1.09 35.09
C LEU A 133 4.43 1.20 33.92
N MET A 134 5.72 1.37 34.20
CA MET A 134 6.76 1.42 33.17
C MET A 134 6.89 0.09 32.43
N LEU A 135 6.78 -1.05 33.13
CA LEU A 135 6.82 -2.38 32.52
C LEU A 135 5.56 -2.67 31.69
N GLU A 136 4.38 -2.29 32.17
CA GLU A 136 3.11 -2.37 31.40
C GLU A 136 3.20 -1.54 30.12
N THR A 137 3.83 -0.37 30.18
CA THR A 137 4.05 0.46 28.98
C THR A 137 5.01 -0.23 28.00
N VAL A 138 6.08 -0.84 28.49
CA VAL A 138 7.02 -1.60 27.67
C VAL A 138 6.34 -2.79 26.99
N ASP A 139 5.50 -3.53 27.72
CA ASP A 139 4.76 -4.68 27.22
C ASP A 139 3.78 -4.27 26.11
N ALA A 140 2.99 -3.22 26.35
CA ALA A 140 2.05 -2.68 25.37
C ALA A 140 2.74 -2.19 24.09
N ASP A 141 3.90 -1.52 24.20
CA ASP A 141 4.68 -1.08 23.04
C ASP A 141 5.32 -2.24 22.27
N ALA A 142 5.74 -3.31 22.97
CA ALA A 142 6.26 -4.53 22.33
C ALA A 142 5.17 -5.27 21.55
N ASP A 143 3.97 -5.36 22.13
CA ASP A 143 2.79 -5.90 21.45
C ASP A 143 2.42 -5.06 20.22
N ARG A 144 2.47 -3.72 20.33
CA ARG A 144 2.25 -2.83 19.19
C ARG A 144 3.24 -3.07 18.05
N VAL A 145 4.53 -3.25 18.35
CA VAL A 145 5.55 -3.58 17.34
C VAL A 145 5.27 -4.92 16.68
N THR A 146 4.88 -5.91 17.47
CA THR A 146 4.55 -7.25 16.97
C THR A 146 3.37 -7.21 15.99
N ARG A 147 2.32 -6.45 16.32
CA ARG A 147 1.16 -6.22 15.44
C ARG A 147 1.56 -5.54 14.12
N LEU A 148 2.34 -4.46 14.17
CA LEU A 148 2.81 -3.74 12.98
C LEU A 148 3.66 -4.64 12.04
N ILE A 149 4.49 -5.52 12.60
CA ILE A 149 5.27 -6.48 11.81
C ILE A 149 4.35 -7.51 11.13
N ALA A 150 3.36 -8.04 11.86
CA ALA A 150 2.39 -8.98 11.31
C ALA A 150 1.59 -8.35 10.16
N GLU A 151 1.13 -7.11 10.33
CA GLU A 151 0.42 -6.34 9.28
C GLU A 151 1.29 -6.13 8.05
N LEU A 152 2.57 -5.78 8.20
CA LEU A 152 3.49 -5.64 7.07
C LEU A 152 3.68 -6.96 6.30
N LEU A 153 3.78 -8.08 7.01
CA LEU A 153 3.90 -9.41 6.39
C LEU A 153 2.62 -9.80 5.66
N ASP A 154 1.46 -9.49 6.22
CA ASP A 154 0.17 -9.71 5.56
C ASP A 154 0.04 -8.88 4.29
N ILE A 155 0.40 -7.59 4.32
CA ILE A 155 0.43 -6.72 3.13
C ILE A 155 1.35 -7.31 2.04
N SER A 156 2.56 -7.74 2.42
CA SER A 156 3.51 -8.36 1.49
C SER A 156 2.95 -9.64 0.85
N ARG A 157 2.23 -10.45 1.62
CA ARG A 157 1.56 -11.67 1.11
C ARG A 157 0.39 -11.32 0.18
N ILE A 158 -0.39 -10.29 0.49
CA ILE A 158 -1.48 -9.80 -0.36
C ILE A 158 -0.92 -9.31 -1.70
N ASP A 159 0.08 -8.44 -1.69
CA ASP A 159 0.71 -7.88 -2.89
C ASP A 159 1.34 -8.95 -3.80
N SER A 160 1.88 -10.01 -3.19
CA SER A 160 2.45 -11.15 -3.93
C SER A 160 1.41 -12.20 -4.35
N GLY A 161 0.14 -12.02 -3.99
CA GLY A 161 -0.93 -12.99 -4.25
C GLY A 161 -0.78 -14.31 -3.50
N ARG A 162 -0.03 -14.31 -2.39
CA ARG A 162 0.29 -15.49 -1.56
C ARG A 162 -0.46 -15.54 -0.24
N LEU A 163 -1.44 -14.66 -0.03
CA LEU A 163 -2.28 -14.73 1.16
C LEU A 163 -3.16 -15.98 1.08
N GLU A 164 -2.90 -16.94 1.96
CA GLU A 164 -3.77 -18.10 2.14
C GLU A 164 -4.91 -17.75 3.08
N VAL A 165 -6.16 -17.89 2.59
CA VAL A 165 -7.38 -17.67 3.39
C VAL A 165 -7.96 -19.02 3.77
N ARG A 166 -8.00 -19.33 5.07
CA ARG A 166 -8.48 -20.61 5.59
C ARG A 166 -9.96 -20.51 5.96
N ARG A 167 -10.82 -20.62 4.95
CA ARG A 167 -12.28 -20.49 5.13
C ARG A 167 -12.85 -21.60 6.02
N GLN A 168 -13.60 -21.18 7.03
CA GLN A 168 -14.34 -22.01 7.97
C GLN A 168 -15.72 -21.39 8.22
N LEU A 169 -16.62 -22.13 8.84
CA LEU A 169 -17.90 -21.61 9.29
C LEU A 169 -17.67 -20.58 10.40
N VAL A 170 -18.16 -19.35 10.23
CA VAL A 170 -18.00 -18.27 11.21
C VAL A 170 -19.37 -17.78 11.69
N ASP A 171 -19.55 -17.76 13.00
CA ASP A 171 -20.63 -17.02 13.65
C ASP A 171 -20.14 -15.61 13.98
N ILE A 172 -20.51 -14.65 13.12
CA ILE A 172 -20.07 -13.26 13.24
C ILE A 172 -20.68 -12.54 14.44
N GLY A 173 -21.90 -12.91 14.85
CA GLY A 173 -22.53 -12.37 16.06
C GLY A 173 -21.77 -12.80 17.31
N ALA A 174 -21.40 -14.09 17.38
CA ALA A 174 -20.54 -14.59 18.44
C ALA A 174 -19.15 -13.95 18.42
N ALA A 175 -18.56 -13.72 17.24
CA ALA A 175 -17.27 -13.05 17.11
C ALA A 175 -17.32 -11.62 17.67
N VAL A 176 -18.26 -10.80 17.22
CA VAL A 176 -18.49 -9.44 17.75
C VAL A 176 -18.68 -9.46 19.28
N GLY A 177 -19.50 -10.40 19.78
CA GLY A 177 -19.73 -10.57 21.21
C GLY A 177 -18.46 -10.83 22.02
N ARG A 178 -17.54 -11.67 21.51
CA ARG A 178 -16.24 -11.93 22.18
C ARG A 178 -15.38 -10.67 22.28
N HIS A 179 -15.30 -9.88 21.22
CA HIS A 179 -14.50 -8.64 21.22
C HIS A 179 -15.04 -7.62 22.21
N VAL A 180 -16.36 -7.39 22.22
CA VAL A 180 -16.99 -6.48 23.19
C VAL A 180 -16.78 -6.95 24.63
N GLN A 181 -16.94 -8.25 24.89
CA GLN A 181 -16.68 -8.82 26.23
C GLN A 181 -15.24 -8.63 26.68
N ALA A 182 -14.26 -8.74 25.78
CA ALA A 182 -12.86 -8.50 26.11
C ALA A 182 -12.60 -7.05 26.57
N TYR A 183 -13.18 -6.06 25.90
CA TYR A 183 -13.05 -4.66 26.31
C TYR A 183 -13.74 -4.36 27.65
N VAL A 184 -14.92 -4.95 27.88
CA VAL A 184 -15.63 -4.82 29.16
C VAL A 184 -14.82 -5.45 30.30
N ALA A 185 -14.25 -6.63 30.06
CA ALA A 185 -13.36 -7.28 31.04
C ALA A 185 -12.06 -6.48 31.30
N ALA A 186 -11.59 -5.72 30.31
CA ALA A 186 -10.46 -4.79 30.43
C ALA A 186 -10.83 -3.45 31.11
N GLY A 187 -12.06 -3.31 31.61
CA GLY A 187 -12.50 -2.16 32.41
C GLY A 187 -13.30 -1.11 31.66
N GLN A 188 -13.67 -1.33 30.39
CA GLN A 188 -14.60 -0.43 29.70
C GLN A 188 -16.03 -0.60 30.25
N PRO A 189 -16.81 0.49 30.40
CA PRO A 189 -18.20 0.41 30.81
C PRO A 189 -19.02 -0.43 29.80
N ALA A 190 -19.86 -1.33 30.29
CA ALA A 190 -20.67 -2.19 29.41
C ALA A 190 -21.68 -1.39 28.57
N ASP A 191 -22.18 -0.28 29.10
CA ASP A 191 -23.07 0.67 28.43
C ASP A 191 -22.37 1.53 27.37
N ARG A 192 -21.04 1.47 27.28
CA ARG A 192 -20.28 2.06 26.16
C ARG A 192 -20.57 1.36 24.83
N PHE A 193 -21.09 0.13 24.85
CA PHE A 193 -21.29 -0.68 23.65
C PHE A 193 -22.77 -0.99 23.41
N LEU A 194 -23.22 -0.76 22.17
CA LEU A 194 -24.55 -1.14 21.71
C LEU A 194 -24.44 -2.11 20.54
N VAL A 195 -24.59 -3.41 20.83
CA VAL A 195 -24.55 -4.47 19.80
C VAL A 195 -25.96 -4.82 19.37
N ARG A 196 -26.23 -4.73 18.07
CA ARG A 196 -27.50 -5.10 17.45
C ARG A 196 -27.25 -6.14 16.37
N VAL A 197 -27.93 -7.28 16.48
CA VAL A 197 -27.81 -8.37 15.51
C VAL A 197 -29.19 -8.66 14.93
N GLU A 198 -29.36 -8.36 13.64
CA GLU A 198 -30.59 -8.65 12.90
C GLU A 198 -30.54 -10.09 12.38
N GLN A 199 -31.50 -10.91 12.81
CA GLN A 199 -31.60 -12.33 12.45
C GLN A 199 -32.76 -12.58 11.48
N PRO A 200 -32.69 -13.59 10.59
CA PRO A 200 -31.60 -14.57 10.48
C PRO A 200 -30.41 -14.05 9.65
N LEU A 201 -29.19 -14.33 10.12
CA LEU A 201 -27.97 -14.11 9.35
C LEU A 201 -27.70 -15.29 8.38
N PRO A 202 -27.19 -15.03 7.16
CA PRO A 202 -26.77 -16.09 6.25
C PRO A 202 -25.52 -16.81 6.76
N VAL A 203 -25.31 -18.02 6.26
CA VAL A 203 -24.13 -18.84 6.58
C VAL A 203 -22.87 -18.18 6.02
N LEU A 204 -21.92 -17.86 6.89
CA LEU A 204 -20.66 -17.19 6.52
C LEU A 204 -19.49 -18.18 6.50
N TRP A 205 -18.85 -18.32 5.33
CA TRP A 205 -17.58 -19.02 5.16
C TRP A 205 -16.43 -18.02 5.03
N ALA A 206 -15.69 -17.83 6.12
CA ALA A 206 -14.61 -16.85 6.19
C ALA A 206 -13.42 -17.40 6.99
N ASP A 207 -12.28 -16.73 6.92
CA ASP A 207 -11.13 -17.04 7.78
C ASP A 207 -11.36 -16.40 9.15
N PRO A 208 -11.53 -17.19 10.23
CA PRO A 208 -11.86 -16.67 11.56
C PRO A 208 -10.81 -15.68 12.08
N ASP A 209 -9.53 -15.97 11.86
CA ASP A 209 -8.43 -15.15 12.36
C ASP A 209 -8.41 -13.79 11.66
N LYS A 210 -8.69 -13.77 10.35
CA LYS A 210 -8.78 -12.52 9.57
C LYS A 210 -10.03 -11.73 9.92
N ILE A 211 -11.16 -12.37 10.20
CA ILE A 211 -12.36 -11.70 10.70
C ILE A 211 -12.09 -11.07 12.07
N ASP A 212 -11.47 -11.82 12.99
CA ASP A 212 -11.12 -11.31 14.32
C ASP A 212 -10.14 -10.13 14.22
N GLN A 213 -9.18 -10.16 13.29
CA GLN A 213 -8.28 -9.04 13.02
C GLN A 213 -9.04 -7.78 12.54
N VAL A 214 -9.98 -7.93 11.60
CA VAL A 214 -10.78 -6.80 11.11
C VAL A 214 -11.67 -6.23 12.22
N LEU A 215 -12.36 -7.09 12.97
CA LEU A 215 -13.21 -6.67 14.09
C LEU A 215 -12.40 -5.96 15.17
N SER A 216 -11.24 -6.52 15.55
CA SER A 216 -10.34 -5.91 16.52
C SER A 216 -9.90 -4.52 16.08
N ASN A 217 -9.49 -4.34 14.82
CA ASN A 217 -9.06 -3.04 14.30
C ASN A 217 -10.17 -1.99 14.30
N LEU A 218 -11.39 -2.37 13.88
CA LEU A 218 -12.53 -1.45 13.84
C LEU A 218 -13.00 -1.05 15.25
N ILE A 219 -13.12 -2.03 16.15
CA ILE A 219 -13.57 -1.78 17.52
C ILE A 219 -12.50 -1.03 18.33
N GLU A 220 -11.21 -1.36 18.17
CA GLU A 220 -10.11 -0.63 18.81
C GLU A 220 -10.13 0.84 18.41
N ASN A 221 -10.32 1.13 17.12
CA ASN A 221 -10.42 2.50 16.63
C ASN A 221 -11.60 3.24 17.26
N ALA A 222 -12.79 2.64 17.27
CA ALA A 222 -13.98 3.24 17.87
C ALA A 222 -13.82 3.46 19.39
N VAL A 223 -13.17 2.54 20.10
CA VAL A 223 -12.94 2.67 21.55
C VAL A 223 -11.89 3.74 21.86
N ARG A 224 -10.80 3.80 21.09
CA ARG A 224 -9.64 4.66 21.35
C ARG A 224 -9.81 6.09 20.85
N HIS A 225 -10.44 6.26 19.70
CA HIS A 225 -10.57 7.54 19.01
C HIS A 225 -12.00 8.07 18.99
N GLY A 226 -12.99 7.19 19.17
CA GLY A 226 -14.40 7.57 19.20
C GLY A 226 -14.86 8.13 20.55
N GLU A 227 -15.92 8.93 20.47
CA GLU A 227 -16.64 9.46 21.62
C GLU A 227 -18.00 8.76 21.76
N GLY A 228 -18.62 8.91 22.94
CA GLY A 228 -19.95 8.39 23.19
C GLY A 228 -20.05 6.86 23.13
N THR A 229 -21.15 6.38 22.53
CA THR A 229 -21.50 4.96 22.43
C THR A 229 -20.93 4.35 21.15
N VAL A 230 -20.22 3.23 21.29
CA VAL A 230 -19.79 2.41 20.16
C VAL A 230 -20.95 1.49 19.77
N THR A 231 -21.58 1.78 18.63
CA THR A 231 -22.67 0.99 18.06
C THR A 231 -22.12 -0.01 17.05
N ILE A 232 -22.48 -1.28 17.21
CA ILE A 232 -22.10 -2.36 16.30
C ILE A 232 -23.37 -3.01 15.76
N ASP A 233 -23.69 -2.75 14.50
CA ASP A 233 -24.83 -3.31 13.78
C ASP A 233 -24.36 -4.48 12.90
N VAL A 234 -24.99 -5.64 13.05
CA VAL A 234 -24.76 -6.84 12.24
C VAL A 234 -26.06 -7.18 11.53
N THR A 235 -26.09 -7.02 10.20
CA THR A 235 -27.31 -7.17 9.39
C THR A 235 -27.08 -8.05 8.16
N PRO A 236 -28.10 -8.77 7.67
CA PRO A 236 -28.04 -9.43 6.37
C PRO A 236 -27.80 -8.41 5.25
N ALA A 237 -26.97 -8.75 4.27
CA ALA A 237 -26.66 -7.92 3.12
C ALA A 237 -26.66 -8.76 1.83
N VAL A 238 -26.72 -8.10 0.68
CA VAL A 238 -26.57 -8.75 -0.62
C VAL A 238 -25.18 -8.41 -1.16
N SER A 239 -24.40 -9.42 -1.56
CA SER A 239 -23.07 -9.21 -2.14
C SER A 239 -23.19 -8.51 -3.49
N PRO A 240 -22.56 -7.34 -3.70
CA PRO A 240 -22.59 -6.65 -4.99
C PRO A 240 -21.62 -7.28 -6.02
N ARG A 241 -20.77 -8.23 -5.64
CA ARG A 241 -19.68 -8.77 -6.49
C ARG A 241 -19.95 -10.15 -7.07
N GLU A 242 -20.86 -10.91 -6.46
CA GLU A 242 -21.24 -12.26 -6.86
C GLU A 242 -22.76 -12.29 -6.74
N GLY A 243 -23.47 -12.35 -7.88
CA GLY A 243 -24.91 -12.07 -7.96
C GLY A 243 -25.73 -12.80 -6.90
N GLU A 244 -26.71 -12.09 -6.30
CA GLU A 244 -27.70 -12.60 -5.34
C GLU A 244 -27.19 -13.39 -4.12
N ASP A 245 -25.87 -13.51 -3.90
CA ASP A 245 -25.35 -14.22 -2.73
C ASP A 245 -25.62 -13.39 -1.46
N ALA A 246 -26.32 -14.01 -0.51
CA ALA A 246 -26.60 -13.44 0.79
C ALA A 246 -25.30 -13.38 1.61
N GLY A 247 -24.93 -12.19 2.04
CA GLY A 247 -23.79 -11.90 2.91
C GLY A 247 -24.21 -11.27 4.22
N THR A 248 -23.23 -10.93 5.06
CA THR A 248 -23.45 -10.23 6.32
C THR A 248 -22.69 -8.91 6.31
N SER A 249 -23.38 -7.82 6.60
CA SER A 249 -22.78 -6.52 6.87
C SER A 249 -22.50 -6.39 8.36
N VAL A 250 -21.31 -5.89 8.68
CA VAL A 250 -20.95 -5.45 10.05
C VAL A 250 -20.57 -3.99 9.96
N THR A 251 -21.26 -3.15 10.73
CA THR A 251 -21.02 -1.71 10.81
C THR A 251 -20.64 -1.37 12.23
N VAL A 252 -19.49 -0.72 12.40
CA VAL A 252 -19.04 -0.16 13.69
C VAL A 252 -19.12 1.36 13.54
N SER A 253 -19.79 2.02 14.48
CA SER A 253 -19.98 3.47 14.50
C SER A 253 -19.78 4.00 15.91
N ASP A 254 -19.24 5.20 16.00
CA ASP A 254 -19.07 5.96 17.24
C ASP A 254 -19.59 7.39 17.05
N GLU A 255 -19.64 8.16 18.14
CA GLU A 255 -20.15 9.53 18.14
C GLU A 255 -19.01 10.58 18.13
N GLY A 256 -17.79 10.15 17.77
CA GLY A 256 -16.63 11.01 17.64
C GLY A 256 -16.66 11.89 16.39
N PRO A 257 -15.69 12.83 16.26
CA PRO A 257 -15.62 13.76 15.13
C PRO A 257 -15.14 13.12 13.81
N GLY A 258 -14.72 11.84 13.81
CA GLY A 258 -14.29 11.13 12.60
C GLY A 258 -13.54 9.82 12.87
#